data_AF-A0A2E8RC13-F1
#
_entry.id   AF-A0A2E8RC13-F1
#
_cell.length_a   1.000
_cell.length_b   1.000
_cell.length_c   1.000
_cell.angle_alpha   90.00
_cell.angle_beta   90.00
_cell.angle_gamma   90.00
#
_symmetry.space_group_name_H-M   'P 1'
#
loop_
_entity.id
_entity.type
_entity.pdbx_description
1 polymer ?
#
loop_
_entity_poly.entity_id
_entity_poly.type
_entity_poly.pdbx_seq_one_letter_code
_entity_poly.pdbx_strand_id
1 'polypeptide(L)'
;MKTIRLFLTIPLLVFLISCSNNQDEIFFTAKNNEDRLHEQDKISMSLQNQIVDLQKQIYQLEKFQTQIPVPTSTPTITPIPPTPTRTPTATPTATPTPTPTPTPTPVPTPTPTPTPTPIPTPTVPNILNEASKKIVRVKSGNSSGSGVIVESLNSDYNYSKLIITNSHIIKPFYNLSIEFFDESIKAGTLIKNDPTNDIALIYVNNPSDHDAFDISGITDPRVGENVYALGYPLSSNFTITSGIVSAKVIISNQQIIQTDAALNPGNSGGGLVNSRGELLGINTSRVEQSSEGRPVSNLGYAIFIDYIQTLFAELN
;
A
#
# COMPACT_ATOMS: atom_id res chain seq x y z
N MET A 1 59.83 -0.41 -19.24
CA MET A 1 59.15 -0.06 -20.51
C MET A 1 58.01 0.89 -20.18
N LYS A 2 57.86 1.95 -20.97
CA LYS A 2 57.12 3.18 -20.68
C LYS A 2 55.60 2.98 -20.57
N THR A 3 55.03 3.67 -19.60
CA THR A 3 53.60 3.96 -19.38
C THR A 3 52.98 4.67 -20.60
N ILE A 4 51.80 4.22 -21.05
CA ILE A 4 50.92 5.00 -21.93
C ILE A 4 49.59 5.19 -21.20
N ARG A 5 49.45 6.35 -20.54
CA ARG A 5 48.15 6.90 -20.15
C ARG A 5 47.57 7.57 -21.39
N LEU A 6 46.46 7.05 -21.90
CA LEU A 6 45.69 7.70 -22.95
C LEU A 6 44.83 8.80 -22.31
N PHE A 7 45.43 9.96 -22.02
CA PHE A 7 44.67 11.20 -21.87
C PHE A 7 44.22 11.60 -23.27
N LEU A 8 42.95 11.35 -23.62
CA LEU A 8 42.34 11.96 -24.78
C LEU A 8 42.03 13.42 -24.43
N THR A 9 43.04 14.28 -24.54
CA THR A 9 42.89 15.72 -24.48
C THR A 9 42.07 16.15 -25.69
N ILE A 10 40.82 16.57 -25.46
CA ILE A 10 40.06 17.36 -26.42
C ILE A 10 40.62 18.79 -26.33
N PRO A 11 41.55 19.17 -27.22
CA PRO A 11 41.33 20.38 -27.99
C PRO A 11 41.95 20.25 -29.39
N LEU A 12 41.24 19.62 -30.32
CA LEU A 12 41.59 19.72 -31.74
C LEU A 12 40.38 19.63 -32.69
N LEU A 13 39.19 20.01 -32.22
CA LEU A 13 38.00 20.12 -33.06
C LEU A 13 37.32 21.50 -33.01
N VAL A 14 37.98 22.50 -32.42
CA VAL A 14 37.44 23.89 -32.36
C VAL A 14 38.10 24.82 -33.39
N PHE A 15 39.06 24.34 -34.21
CA PHE A 15 39.81 25.22 -35.13
C PHE A 15 39.48 25.10 -36.63
N LEU A 16 38.43 24.37 -37.02
CA LEU A 16 37.99 24.29 -38.42
C LEU A 16 36.46 24.28 -38.55
N ILE A 17 35.78 25.34 -38.10
CA ILE A 17 34.56 25.87 -38.72
C ILE A 17 34.57 27.39 -38.45
N SER A 18 35.26 28.15 -39.30
CA SER A 18 34.99 29.58 -39.49
C SER A 18 34.20 29.69 -40.79
N CYS A 19 32.86 29.77 -40.67
CA CYS A 19 31.91 30.44 -41.57
C CYS A 19 30.48 29.96 -41.24
N SER A 20 29.85 30.50 -40.20
CA SER A 20 28.37 30.61 -40.11
C SER A 20 27.96 31.44 -38.88
N ASN A 21 26.92 32.26 -39.02
CA ASN A 21 26.31 33.14 -38.00
C ASN A 21 25.61 32.33 -36.89
N ASN A 22 26.35 31.55 -36.10
CA ASN A 22 25.71 30.74 -35.05
C ASN A 22 26.62 30.41 -33.85
N GLN A 23 27.49 31.33 -33.47
CA GLN A 23 28.42 31.14 -32.34
C GLN A 23 27.68 30.98 -31.00
N ASP A 24 26.57 31.71 -30.80
CA ASP A 24 25.80 31.66 -29.54
C ASP A 24 25.07 30.32 -29.35
N GLU A 25 24.53 29.73 -30.42
CA GLU A 25 23.83 28.43 -30.36
C GLU A 25 24.80 27.28 -30.06
N ILE A 26 26.03 27.34 -30.59
CA ILE A 26 27.09 26.36 -30.34
C ILE A 26 27.55 26.47 -28.87
N PHE A 27 27.73 27.68 -28.36
CA PHE A 27 28.14 27.91 -26.98
C PHE A 27 27.07 27.45 -25.98
N PHE A 28 25.80 27.74 -26.26
CA PHE A 28 24.66 27.30 -25.45
C PHE A 28 24.53 25.77 -25.45
N THR A 29 24.70 25.13 -26.61
CA THR A 29 24.67 23.66 -26.74
C THR A 29 25.83 23.00 -25.99
N ALA A 30 27.04 23.56 -26.07
CA ALA A 30 28.20 23.06 -25.33
C ALA A 30 27.99 23.17 -23.81
N LYS A 31 27.48 24.31 -23.32
CA LYS A 31 27.21 24.52 -21.90
C LYS A 31 26.14 23.58 -21.36
N ASN A 32 25.06 23.37 -22.11
CA ASN A 32 24.02 22.39 -21.75
C ASN A 32 24.57 20.95 -21.69
N ASN A 33 25.51 20.59 -22.57
CA ASN A 33 26.12 19.27 -22.54
C ASN A 33 27.06 19.08 -21.34
N GLU A 34 27.83 20.10 -20.95
CA GLU A 34 28.62 20.06 -19.72
C GLU A 34 27.74 19.92 -18.47
N ASP A 35 26.65 20.67 -18.38
CA ASP A 35 25.74 20.60 -17.25
C ASP A 35 25.05 19.23 -17.18
N ARG A 36 24.72 18.63 -18.33
CA ARG A 36 24.20 17.24 -18.41
C ARG A 36 25.24 16.20 -18.01
N LEU A 37 26.51 16.37 -18.37
CA LEU A 37 27.59 15.48 -17.94
C LEU A 37 27.81 15.58 -16.43
N HIS A 38 27.79 16.79 -15.88
CA HIS A 38 27.92 17.01 -14.44
C HIS A 38 26.75 16.39 -13.66
N GLU A 39 25.53 16.45 -14.20
CA GLU A 39 24.36 15.78 -13.61
C GLU A 39 24.44 14.25 -13.73
N GLN A 40 24.96 13.71 -14.85
CA GLN A 40 25.26 12.28 -14.98
C GLN A 40 26.31 11.81 -13.97
N ASP A 41 27.34 12.60 -13.69
CA ASP A 41 28.37 12.28 -12.69
C ASP A 41 27.78 12.25 -11.28
N LYS A 42 26.88 13.18 -10.93
CA LYS A 42 26.15 13.16 -9.65
C LYS A 42 25.26 11.92 -9.53
N ILE A 43 24.55 11.57 -10.59
CA ILE A 43 23.71 10.36 -10.62
C ILE A 43 24.59 9.12 -10.45
N SER A 44 25.71 9.04 -11.17
CA SER A 44 26.68 7.94 -11.08
C SER A 44 27.23 7.79 -9.65
N MET A 45 27.64 8.90 -9.03
CA MET A 45 28.15 8.90 -7.66
C MET A 45 27.07 8.53 -6.63
N SER A 46 25.82 8.94 -6.84
CA SER A 46 24.68 8.55 -6.02
C SER A 46 24.40 7.04 -6.11
N LEU A 47 24.41 6.48 -7.34
CA LEU A 47 24.24 5.04 -7.55
C LEU A 47 25.37 4.23 -6.92
N GLN A 48 26.62 4.69 -7.01
CA GLN A 48 27.76 4.03 -6.35
C GLN A 48 27.59 3.98 -4.83
N ASN A 49 27.13 5.08 -4.22
CA ASN A 49 26.85 5.11 -2.78
C ASN A 49 25.71 4.16 -2.39
N GLN A 50 24.64 4.09 -3.20
CA GLN A 50 23.56 3.12 -2.99
C GLN A 50 24.03 1.66 -3.08
N ILE A 51 24.92 1.35 -4.03
CA ILE A 51 25.50 -0.01 -4.15
C ILE A 51 26.30 -0.39 -2.90
N VAL A 52 27.13 0.54 -2.40
CA VAL A 52 27.93 0.31 -1.18
C VAL A 52 27.03 0.06 0.04
N ASP A 53 25.92 0.79 0.17
CA ASP A 53 25.00 0.59 1.29
C ASP A 53 24.20 -0.71 1.17
N LEU A 54 23.79 -1.10 -0.04
CA LEU A 54 23.17 -2.41 -0.28
C LEU A 54 24.13 -3.56 0.07
N GLN A 55 25.42 -3.43 -0.25
CA GLN A 55 26.43 -4.43 0.13
C GLN A 55 26.56 -4.56 1.66
N LYS A 56 26.51 -3.44 2.40
CA LYS A 56 26.51 -3.48 3.87
C LYS A 56 25.25 -4.17 4.42
N GLN A 57 24.09 -3.92 3.84
CA GLN A 57 22.84 -4.55 4.27
C GLN A 57 22.87 -6.07 4.05
N ILE A 58 23.32 -6.53 2.88
CA ILE A 58 23.49 -7.96 2.57
C ILE A 58 24.42 -8.61 3.61
N TYR A 59 25.56 -7.99 3.91
CA TYR A 59 26.50 -8.50 4.91
C TYR A 59 25.86 -8.67 6.31
N GLN A 60 24.99 -7.74 6.74
CA GLN A 60 24.29 -7.87 8.02
C GLN A 60 23.24 -9.00 8.02
N LEU A 61 22.55 -9.20 6.90
CA LEU A 61 21.56 -10.27 6.74
C LEU A 61 22.21 -11.66 6.77
N GLU A 62 23.34 -11.83 6.10
CA GLU A 62 24.11 -13.09 6.12
C GLU A 62 24.56 -13.44 7.55
N LYS A 63 24.94 -12.44 8.35
CA LYS A 63 25.32 -12.64 9.74
C LYS A 63 24.14 -13.11 10.62
N PHE A 64 22.92 -12.68 10.31
CA PHE A 64 21.72 -12.99 11.10
C PHE A 64 21.21 -14.42 10.89
N GLN A 65 21.37 -14.99 9.69
CA GLN A 65 20.89 -16.35 9.38
C GLN A 65 21.67 -17.46 10.11
N THR A 66 22.86 -17.17 10.62
CA THR A 66 23.69 -18.16 11.35
C THR A 66 23.25 -18.42 12.80
N GLN A 67 22.19 -17.76 13.29
CA GLN A 67 21.78 -17.82 14.71
C GLN A 67 20.39 -18.45 14.97
N ILE A 68 19.74 -19.10 14.00
CA ILE A 68 18.42 -19.71 14.23
C ILE A 68 18.58 -21.11 14.85
N PRO A 69 18.17 -21.35 16.11
CA PRO A 69 18.13 -22.70 16.67
C PRO A 69 17.00 -23.53 16.05
N VAL A 70 17.29 -24.82 15.81
CA VAL A 70 16.33 -25.81 15.29
C VAL A 70 15.23 -26.06 16.33
N PRO A 71 13.93 -25.94 15.98
CA PRO A 71 12.86 -26.26 16.91
C PRO A 71 12.80 -27.77 17.20
N THR A 72 12.76 -28.13 18.48
CA THR A 72 12.70 -29.52 18.95
C THR A 72 11.25 -29.94 19.24
N SER A 73 10.84 -31.05 18.63
CA SER A 73 9.73 -31.98 18.92
C SER A 73 8.32 -31.47 19.27
N THR A 74 7.37 -31.96 18.46
CA THR A 74 5.89 -31.94 18.56
C THR A 74 5.33 -32.60 19.83
N PRO A 75 4.24 -32.08 20.45
CA PRO A 75 3.54 -32.78 21.53
C PRO A 75 2.59 -33.87 21.00
N THR A 76 2.61 -35.04 21.65
CA THR A 76 1.74 -36.19 21.39
C THR A 76 0.34 -35.98 21.98
N ILE A 77 -0.70 -36.20 21.18
CA ILE A 77 -2.11 -36.09 21.59
C ILE A 77 -2.56 -37.42 22.24
N THR A 78 -3.22 -37.34 23.39
CA THR A 78 -3.81 -38.49 24.12
C THR A 78 -5.27 -38.70 23.68
N PRO A 79 -5.73 -39.93 23.39
CA PRO A 79 -7.12 -40.17 22.97
C PRO A 79 -8.10 -40.28 24.15
N ILE A 80 -9.33 -39.81 23.91
CA ILE A 80 -10.47 -39.76 24.83
C ILE A 80 -11.26 -41.10 24.75
N PRO A 81 -11.77 -41.67 25.86
CA PRO A 81 -12.54 -42.91 25.85
C PRO A 81 -14.02 -42.71 25.45
N PRO A 82 -14.70 -43.75 24.92
CA PRO A 82 -16.09 -43.65 24.45
C PRO A 82 -17.15 -43.81 25.57
N THR A 83 -18.25 -43.08 25.41
CA THR A 83 -19.47 -43.08 26.24
C THR A 83 -20.28 -44.38 26.09
N PRO A 84 -20.90 -44.94 27.15
CA PRO A 84 -21.69 -46.17 27.06
C PRO A 84 -23.11 -45.96 26.52
N THR A 85 -23.53 -46.90 25.68
CA THR A 85 -24.87 -47.10 25.09
C THR A 85 -25.90 -47.54 26.15
N ARG A 86 -27.10 -46.96 26.12
CA ARG A 86 -28.24 -47.39 26.96
C ARG A 86 -29.04 -48.54 26.34
N THR A 87 -29.40 -49.49 27.18
CA THR A 87 -30.24 -50.69 26.94
C THR A 87 -31.73 -50.34 26.83
N PRO A 88 -32.53 -51.03 25.98
CA PRO A 88 -33.98 -50.83 25.92
C PRO A 88 -34.70 -51.52 27.10
N THR A 89 -35.68 -50.83 27.70
CA THR A 89 -36.56 -51.37 28.76
C THR A 89 -37.92 -51.75 28.16
N ALA A 90 -38.47 -52.84 28.68
CA ALA A 90 -39.65 -53.56 28.18
C ALA A 90 -40.97 -52.77 28.21
N THR A 91 -41.82 -53.11 27.24
CA THR A 91 -43.21 -52.69 27.06
C THR A 91 -44.15 -53.35 28.08
N PRO A 92 -45.02 -52.59 28.78
CA PRO A 92 -46.19 -53.16 29.43
C PRO A 92 -47.46 -53.09 28.57
N THR A 93 -48.30 -54.09 28.80
CA THR A 93 -49.56 -54.51 28.18
C THR A 93 -50.68 -53.47 28.24
N ALA A 94 -51.47 -53.40 27.18
CA ALA A 94 -52.66 -52.56 27.04
C ALA A 94 -53.81 -52.99 27.97
N THR A 95 -54.44 -52.01 28.61
CA THR A 95 -55.72 -52.12 29.34
C THR A 95 -56.75 -51.23 28.61
N PRO A 96 -58.01 -51.67 28.45
CA PRO A 96 -58.99 -50.95 27.63
C PRO A 96 -59.41 -49.59 28.22
N THR A 97 -59.50 -48.65 27.29
CA THR A 97 -59.83 -47.24 27.37
C THR A 97 -61.23 -46.93 27.91
N PRO A 98 -61.41 -46.05 28.91
CA PRO A 98 -62.65 -45.32 29.10
C PRO A 98 -62.75 -44.15 28.10
N THR A 99 -63.94 -43.96 27.53
CA THR A 99 -64.29 -42.90 26.57
C THR A 99 -63.92 -41.50 27.09
N PRO A 100 -63.11 -40.70 26.36
CA PRO A 100 -62.74 -39.36 26.82
C PRO A 100 -63.91 -38.38 26.67
N THR A 101 -64.18 -37.65 27.75
CA THR A 101 -64.85 -36.34 27.75
C THR A 101 -64.08 -35.39 26.83
N PRO A 102 -64.73 -34.47 26.07
CA PRO A 102 -64.02 -33.55 25.19
C PRO A 102 -63.02 -32.68 25.99
N THR A 103 -61.73 -32.95 25.80
CA THR A 103 -60.62 -32.14 26.30
C THR A 103 -60.65 -30.78 25.56
N PRO A 104 -60.54 -29.63 26.25
CA PRO A 104 -60.42 -28.35 25.57
C PRO A 104 -59.18 -28.39 24.66
N THR A 105 -59.34 -27.98 23.41
CA THR A 105 -58.25 -27.87 22.44
C THR A 105 -57.13 -27.02 23.05
N PRO A 106 -55.89 -27.55 23.20
CA PRO A 106 -54.79 -26.72 23.69
C PRO A 106 -54.58 -25.57 22.72
N VAL A 107 -54.66 -24.34 23.24
CA VAL A 107 -54.25 -23.14 22.51
C VAL A 107 -52.80 -23.37 22.07
N PRO A 108 -52.45 -23.20 20.77
CA PRO A 108 -51.08 -23.42 20.31
C PRO A 108 -50.16 -22.50 21.11
N THR A 109 -49.22 -23.11 21.86
CA THR A 109 -48.12 -22.38 22.46
C THR A 109 -47.39 -21.64 21.33
N PRO A 110 -47.19 -20.32 21.40
CA PRO A 110 -46.46 -19.61 20.36
C PRO A 110 -45.08 -20.24 20.23
N THR A 111 -44.77 -20.75 19.04
CA THR A 111 -43.41 -21.22 18.72
C THR A 111 -42.44 -20.09 19.06
N PRO A 112 -41.41 -20.31 19.89
CA PRO A 112 -40.46 -19.26 20.21
C PRO A 112 -39.85 -18.77 18.89
N THR A 113 -40.03 -17.48 18.60
CA THR A 113 -39.36 -16.82 17.48
C THR A 113 -37.87 -17.10 17.62
N PRO A 114 -37.19 -17.66 16.61
CA PRO A 114 -35.77 -17.94 16.70
C PRO A 114 -35.05 -16.64 17.05
N THR A 115 -34.32 -16.65 18.17
CA THR A 115 -33.46 -15.52 18.52
C THR A 115 -32.45 -15.36 17.39
N PRO A 116 -32.31 -14.17 16.78
CA PRO A 116 -31.34 -13.97 15.72
C PRO A 116 -29.95 -14.33 16.24
N THR A 117 -29.26 -15.23 15.54
CA THR A 117 -27.85 -15.53 15.82
C THR A 117 -27.06 -14.22 15.67
N PRO A 118 -26.32 -13.76 16.70
CA PRO A 118 -25.53 -12.55 16.57
C PRO A 118 -24.51 -12.74 15.44
N ILE A 119 -24.52 -11.82 14.47
CA ILE A 119 -23.49 -11.77 13.43
C ILE A 119 -22.16 -11.51 14.14
N PRO A 120 -21.12 -12.34 13.97
CA PRO A 120 -19.85 -12.12 14.61
C PRO A 120 -19.26 -10.78 14.14
N THR A 121 -18.85 -9.95 15.10
CA THR A 121 -18.14 -8.70 14.79
C THR A 121 -16.84 -9.02 14.05
N PRO A 122 -16.56 -8.39 12.90
CA PRO A 122 -15.33 -8.64 12.16
C PRO A 122 -14.11 -8.27 13.00
N THR A 123 -13.08 -9.13 12.97
CA THR A 123 -11.80 -8.88 13.65
C THR A 123 -10.94 -7.93 12.82
N VAL A 124 -9.98 -7.24 13.45
CA VAL A 124 -9.03 -6.37 12.73
C VAL A 124 -8.30 -7.09 11.58
N PRO A 125 -7.79 -8.33 11.75
CA PRO A 125 -7.19 -9.06 10.63
C PRO A 125 -8.14 -9.26 9.44
N ASN A 126 -9.43 -9.55 9.69
CA ASN A 126 -10.41 -9.70 8.61
C ASN A 126 -10.65 -8.37 7.90
N ILE A 127 -10.77 -7.28 8.64
CA ILE A 127 -10.94 -5.93 8.09
C ILE A 127 -9.72 -5.57 7.22
N LEU A 128 -8.51 -5.84 7.71
CA LEU A 128 -7.28 -5.55 6.97
C LEU A 128 -7.14 -6.41 5.72
N ASN A 129 -7.56 -7.67 5.76
CA ASN A 129 -7.58 -8.53 4.57
C ASN A 129 -8.48 -7.97 3.46
N GLU A 130 -9.65 -7.44 3.82
CA GLU A 130 -10.53 -6.77 2.86
C GLU A 130 -9.95 -5.43 2.37
N ALA A 131 -9.30 -4.68 3.26
CA ALA A 131 -8.60 -3.44 2.88
C ALA A 131 -7.43 -3.70 1.92
N SER A 132 -6.69 -4.81 2.08
CA SER A 132 -5.56 -5.18 1.22
C SER A 132 -5.95 -5.39 -0.25
N LYS A 133 -7.15 -5.91 -0.51
CA LYS A 133 -7.66 -6.14 -1.87
C LYS A 133 -7.86 -4.84 -2.67
N LYS A 134 -7.94 -3.71 -1.96
CA LYS A 134 -8.15 -2.36 -2.50
C LYS A 134 -6.81 -1.63 -2.75
N ILE A 135 -5.69 -2.30 -2.52
CA ILE A 135 -4.34 -1.76 -2.71
C ILE A 135 -3.69 -2.45 -3.92
N VAL A 136 -3.07 -1.66 -4.77
CA VAL A 136 -2.41 -2.12 -5.99
C VAL A 136 -0.91 -1.81 -5.94
N ARG A 137 -0.13 -2.53 -6.75
CA ARG A 137 1.24 -2.14 -7.05
C ARG A 137 1.24 -1.29 -8.32
N VAL A 138 1.87 -0.13 -8.25
CA VAL A 138 2.02 0.81 -9.38
C VAL A 138 3.45 0.71 -9.91
N LYS A 139 3.59 0.54 -11.22
CA LYS A 139 4.87 0.49 -11.93
C LYS A 139 4.88 1.54 -13.05
N SER A 140 5.96 2.32 -13.11
CA SER A 140 6.19 3.36 -14.12
C SER A 140 7.66 3.35 -14.55
N GLY A 141 7.99 2.58 -15.59
CA GLY A 141 9.39 2.36 -15.98
C GLY A 141 10.16 1.64 -14.86
N ASN A 142 11.28 2.22 -14.42
CA ASN A 142 12.09 1.70 -13.31
C ASN A 142 11.58 2.14 -11.91
N SER A 143 10.48 2.87 -11.86
CA SER A 143 9.84 3.32 -10.62
C SER A 143 8.74 2.34 -10.20
N SER A 144 8.65 2.03 -8.91
CA SER A 144 7.57 1.22 -8.37
C SER A 144 7.17 1.69 -6.98
N GLY A 145 5.88 1.61 -6.71
CA GLY A 145 5.31 1.83 -5.40
C GLY A 145 3.92 1.21 -5.32
N SER A 146 3.07 1.80 -4.49
CA SER A 146 1.72 1.33 -4.22
C SER A 146 0.67 2.31 -4.74
N GLY A 147 -0.56 1.86 -4.82
CA GLY A 147 -1.72 2.69 -5.13
C GLY A 147 -2.95 2.22 -4.36
N VAL A 148 -3.94 3.09 -4.22
CA VAL A 148 -5.18 2.84 -3.49
C VAL A 148 -6.36 3.01 -4.43
N ILE A 149 -7.21 1.98 -4.55
CA ILE A 149 -8.45 2.03 -5.32
C ILE A 149 -9.52 2.74 -4.48
N VAL A 150 -10.09 3.81 -5.00
CA VAL A 150 -11.17 4.57 -4.36
C VAL A 150 -12.38 4.67 -5.26
N GLU A 151 -13.57 4.74 -4.66
CA GLU A 151 -14.77 5.15 -5.37
C GLU A 151 -14.58 6.60 -5.84
N SER A 152 -14.89 6.86 -7.11
CA SER A 152 -14.86 8.21 -7.66
C SER A 152 -15.99 9.03 -7.04
N LEU A 153 -15.67 10.23 -6.59
CA LEU A 153 -16.68 11.17 -6.09
C LEU A 153 -17.34 11.98 -7.21
N ASN A 154 -16.91 11.79 -8.47
CA ASN A 154 -17.43 12.49 -9.62
C ASN A 154 -18.45 11.62 -10.36
N SER A 155 -19.67 12.15 -10.54
CA SER A 155 -20.78 11.49 -11.24
C SER A 155 -20.76 11.67 -12.76
N ASP A 156 -19.99 12.62 -13.28
CA ASP A 156 -20.03 13.06 -14.69
C ASP A 156 -19.03 12.31 -15.59
N TYR A 157 -18.16 11.49 -15.00
CA TYR A 157 -17.21 10.66 -15.75
C TYR A 157 -17.65 9.19 -15.84
N ASN A 158 -17.21 8.51 -16.91
CA ASN A 158 -17.30 7.05 -17.05
C ASN A 158 -16.45 6.27 -16.02
N TYR A 159 -15.84 6.95 -15.05
CA TYR A 159 -14.92 6.38 -14.08
C TYR A 159 -15.63 6.25 -12.73
N SER A 160 -16.19 5.08 -12.43
CA SER A 160 -16.78 4.81 -11.10
C SER A 160 -15.71 4.66 -10.01
N LYS A 161 -14.49 4.27 -10.38
CA LYS A 161 -13.37 4.02 -9.48
C LYS A 161 -12.07 4.54 -10.08
N LEU A 162 -11.18 5.04 -9.23
CA LEU A 162 -9.87 5.56 -9.60
C LEU A 162 -8.80 5.07 -8.64
N ILE A 163 -7.54 5.13 -9.06
CA ILE A 163 -6.38 4.77 -8.24
C ILE A 163 -5.64 6.03 -7.86
N ILE A 164 -5.41 6.20 -6.57
CA ILE A 164 -4.56 7.25 -6.01
C ILE A 164 -3.17 6.66 -5.77
N THR A 165 -2.13 7.39 -6.12
CA THR A 165 -0.75 7.05 -5.79
C THR A 165 0.05 8.33 -5.56
N ASN A 166 1.34 8.22 -5.22
CA ASN A 166 2.20 9.39 -5.14
C ASN A 166 2.68 9.85 -6.52
N SER A 167 2.80 11.18 -6.70
CA SER A 167 3.27 11.78 -7.95
C SER A 167 4.70 11.37 -8.30
N HIS A 168 5.60 11.29 -7.31
CA HIS A 168 7.00 10.94 -7.55
C HIS A 168 7.22 9.53 -8.14
N ILE A 169 6.23 8.64 -7.99
CA ILE A 169 6.22 7.30 -8.59
C ILE A 169 6.04 7.40 -10.10
N ILE A 170 5.31 8.39 -10.60
CA ILE A 170 4.98 8.57 -12.01
C ILE A 170 6.20 9.12 -12.76
N LYS A 171 6.67 8.36 -13.75
CA LYS A 171 7.78 8.77 -14.62
C LYS A 171 7.25 9.20 -15.98
N PRO A 172 7.62 10.40 -16.48
CA PRO A 172 7.17 10.85 -17.78
C PRO A 172 7.66 9.89 -18.88
N PHE A 173 6.84 9.69 -19.91
CA PHE A 173 7.13 8.84 -21.08
C PHE A 173 7.14 7.33 -20.85
N TYR A 174 6.87 6.84 -19.64
CA TYR A 174 6.74 5.41 -19.37
C TYR A 174 5.29 4.98 -19.32
N ASN A 175 5.02 3.77 -19.82
CA ASN A 175 3.71 3.14 -19.67
C ASN A 175 3.48 2.80 -18.19
N LEU A 176 2.28 3.13 -17.70
CA LEU A 176 1.83 2.77 -16.37
C LEU A 176 1.28 1.35 -16.38
N SER A 177 1.75 0.54 -15.44
CA SER A 177 1.25 -0.81 -15.20
C SER A 177 0.76 -0.92 -13.77
N ILE A 178 -0.45 -1.47 -13.62
CA ILE A 178 -1.14 -1.64 -12.35
C ILE A 178 -1.32 -3.13 -12.12
N GLU A 179 -0.70 -3.63 -11.05
CA GLU A 179 -0.81 -5.02 -10.60
C GLU A 179 -1.73 -5.06 -9.38
N PHE A 180 -2.84 -5.76 -9.50
CA PHE A 180 -3.87 -5.88 -8.48
C PHE A 180 -3.52 -6.96 -7.44
N PHE A 181 -4.30 -7.02 -6.36
CA PHE A 181 -4.09 -7.99 -5.28
C PHE A 181 -4.21 -9.46 -5.74
N ASP A 182 -4.98 -9.72 -6.80
CA ASP A 182 -5.11 -11.02 -7.45
C ASP A 182 -4.00 -11.30 -8.48
N GLU A 183 -2.95 -10.47 -8.49
CA GLU A 183 -1.81 -10.50 -9.41
C GLU A 183 -2.15 -10.18 -10.87
N SER A 184 -3.41 -9.84 -11.18
CA SER A 184 -3.78 -9.38 -12.52
C SER A 184 -3.11 -8.05 -12.85
N ILE A 185 -2.69 -7.88 -14.10
CA ILE A 185 -1.98 -6.67 -14.55
C ILE A 185 -2.80 -5.96 -15.62
N LYS A 186 -3.02 -4.65 -15.43
CA LYS A 186 -3.70 -3.79 -16.40
C LYS A 186 -2.88 -2.54 -16.70
N ALA A 187 -3.05 -1.99 -17.91
CA ALA A 187 -2.46 -0.70 -18.28
C ALA A 187 -3.21 0.43 -17.57
N GLY A 188 -2.46 1.33 -16.92
CA GLY A 188 -3.00 2.54 -16.29
C GLY A 188 -2.96 3.74 -17.24
N THR A 189 -3.94 4.62 -17.13
CA THR A 189 -3.96 5.93 -17.79
C THR A 189 -3.88 7.01 -16.72
N LEU A 190 -2.89 7.88 -16.82
CA LEU A 190 -2.75 9.02 -15.92
C LEU A 190 -3.86 10.04 -16.22
N ILE A 191 -4.70 10.31 -15.23
CA ILE A 191 -5.79 11.30 -15.33
C ILE A 191 -5.29 12.67 -14.86
N LYS A 192 -4.61 12.70 -13.70
CA LYS A 192 -4.09 13.92 -13.09
C LYS A 192 -2.78 13.60 -12.39
N ASN A 193 -1.84 14.53 -12.49
CA ASN A 193 -0.60 14.50 -11.73
C ASN A 193 -0.44 15.83 -11.00
N ASP A 194 -0.24 15.78 -9.70
CA ASP A 194 0.01 16.94 -8.85
C ASP A 194 1.31 16.74 -8.06
N PRO A 195 2.44 17.20 -8.64
CA PRO A 195 3.74 17.14 -7.97
C PRO A 195 3.84 17.99 -6.70
N THR A 196 3.00 19.03 -6.55
CA THR A 196 3.07 19.95 -5.41
C THR A 196 2.64 19.25 -4.13
N ASN A 197 1.61 18.42 -4.24
CA ASN A 197 1.03 17.67 -3.12
C ASN A 197 1.43 16.19 -3.14
N ASP A 198 2.33 15.81 -4.04
CA ASP A 198 2.80 14.44 -4.26
C ASP A 198 1.67 13.42 -4.46
N ILE A 199 0.66 13.76 -5.26
CA ILE A 199 -0.48 12.88 -5.58
C ILE A 199 -0.63 12.72 -7.10
N ALA A 200 -1.03 11.54 -7.53
CA ALA A 200 -1.47 11.26 -8.89
C ALA A 200 -2.75 10.41 -8.91
N LEU A 201 -3.60 10.65 -9.90
CA LEU A 201 -4.81 9.88 -10.17
C LEU A 201 -4.64 9.07 -11.44
N ILE A 202 -4.90 7.78 -11.35
CA ILE A 202 -4.79 6.81 -12.44
C ILE A 202 -6.14 6.16 -12.67
N TYR A 203 -6.52 6.05 -13.93
CA TYR A 203 -7.65 5.25 -14.39
C TYR A 203 -7.18 3.91 -14.96
N VAL A 204 -8.00 2.88 -14.81
CA VAL A 204 -7.79 1.55 -15.36
C VAL A 204 -9.11 1.06 -15.94
N ASN A 205 -9.10 0.43 -17.12
CA ASN A 205 -10.32 -0.11 -17.72
C ASN A 205 -10.96 -1.19 -16.84
N ASN A 206 -12.30 -1.17 -16.78
CA ASN A 206 -13.13 -2.03 -15.93
C ASN A 206 -12.64 -2.06 -14.46
N PRO A 207 -12.58 -0.90 -13.78
CA PRO A 207 -12.17 -0.87 -12.38
C PRO A 207 -13.32 -1.34 -11.47
N SER A 208 -14.56 -1.41 -11.99
CA SER A 208 -15.76 -1.91 -11.29
C SER A 208 -15.58 -3.27 -10.64
N ASP A 209 -14.75 -4.14 -11.22
CA ASP A 209 -14.56 -5.53 -10.81
C ASP A 209 -13.70 -5.68 -9.54
N HIS A 210 -13.13 -4.59 -9.04
CA HIS A 210 -12.27 -4.58 -7.85
C HIS A 210 -12.92 -3.75 -6.74
N ASP A 211 -12.86 -4.22 -5.50
CA ASP A 211 -13.32 -3.44 -4.36
C ASP A 211 -12.54 -2.12 -4.22
N ALA A 212 -13.21 -1.09 -3.71
CA ALA A 212 -12.63 0.23 -3.52
C ALA A 212 -12.90 0.76 -2.10
N PHE A 213 -12.11 1.75 -1.68
CA PHE A 213 -12.41 2.52 -0.48
C PHE A 213 -13.47 3.57 -0.79
N ASP A 214 -14.48 3.63 0.06
CA ASP A 214 -15.39 4.76 0.12
C ASP A 214 -14.70 5.89 0.90
N ILE A 215 -14.63 7.06 0.26
CA ILE A 215 -14.00 8.28 0.78
C ILE A 215 -14.99 9.45 0.86
N SER A 216 -16.29 9.17 0.69
CA SER A 216 -17.36 10.17 0.81
C SER A 216 -17.53 10.67 2.25
N GLY A 217 -17.28 9.80 3.23
CA GLY A 217 -17.28 10.11 4.66
C GLY A 217 -15.87 10.08 5.26
N ILE A 218 -15.14 11.19 5.16
CA ILE A 218 -13.80 11.29 5.74
C ILE A 218 -13.88 11.32 7.26
N THR A 219 -13.18 10.40 7.90
CA THR A 219 -12.98 10.43 9.35
C THR A 219 -11.72 11.21 9.66
N ASP A 220 -11.84 12.25 10.50
CA ASP A 220 -10.68 12.96 11.01
C ASP A 220 -9.86 12.06 11.95
N PRO A 221 -8.58 11.80 11.65
CA PRO A 221 -7.76 10.89 12.45
C PRO A 221 -7.49 11.46 13.84
N ARG A 222 -7.44 10.57 14.83
CA ARG A 222 -7.21 10.87 16.24
C ARG A 222 -5.82 10.43 16.67
N VAL A 223 -5.04 11.35 17.23
CA VAL A 223 -3.75 11.02 17.83
C VAL A 223 -3.93 9.91 18.86
N GLY A 224 -3.08 8.88 18.76
CA GLY A 224 -3.14 7.67 19.59
C GLY A 224 -4.04 6.55 19.05
N GLU A 225 -4.81 6.75 17.97
CA GLU A 225 -5.55 5.65 17.36
C GLU A 225 -4.64 4.72 16.57
N ASN A 226 -4.97 3.42 16.57
CA ASN A 226 -4.23 2.41 15.81
C ASN A 226 -4.44 2.60 14.31
N VAL A 227 -3.33 2.54 13.57
CA VAL A 227 -3.30 2.61 12.11
C VAL A 227 -2.40 1.54 11.54
N TYR A 228 -2.68 1.21 10.28
CA TYR A 228 -1.99 0.19 9.53
C TYR A 228 -1.60 0.77 8.18
N ALA A 229 -0.31 0.71 7.85
CA ALA A 229 0.19 1.11 6.54
C ALA A 229 0.24 -0.13 5.64
N LEU A 230 -0.50 -0.06 4.53
CA LEU A 230 -0.64 -1.12 3.55
C LEU A 230 0.10 -0.73 2.27
N GLY A 231 0.88 -1.64 1.71
CA GLY A 231 1.59 -1.37 0.46
C GLY A 231 2.46 -2.53 -0.02
N TYR A 232 3.07 -2.32 -1.18
CA TYR A 232 3.99 -3.22 -1.87
C TYR A 232 5.41 -2.63 -1.82
N PRO A 233 6.25 -2.99 -0.84
CA PRO A 233 7.65 -2.59 -0.82
C PRO A 233 8.37 -3.01 -2.11
N LEU A 234 9.42 -2.26 -2.46
CA LEU A 234 10.23 -2.53 -3.65
C LEU A 234 10.69 -4.00 -3.66
N SER A 235 10.42 -4.71 -4.76
CA SER A 235 10.77 -6.13 -4.99
C SER A 235 10.27 -7.16 -3.96
N SER A 236 9.34 -6.79 -3.07
CA SER A 236 8.77 -7.68 -2.05
C SER A 236 7.27 -7.91 -2.25
N ASN A 237 6.73 -8.87 -1.50
CA ASN A 237 5.30 -9.13 -1.38
C ASN A 237 4.58 -7.98 -0.70
N PHE A 238 3.25 -7.97 -0.79
CA PHE A 238 2.40 -7.06 -0.02
C PHE A 238 2.74 -7.09 1.48
N THR A 239 2.75 -5.92 2.12
CA THR A 239 3.04 -5.78 3.54
C THR A 239 2.01 -4.92 4.25
N ILE A 240 1.80 -5.26 5.52
CA ILE A 240 1.05 -4.46 6.48
C ILE A 240 1.98 -4.17 7.65
N THR A 241 2.15 -2.89 7.98
CA THR A 241 2.84 -2.47 9.21
C THR A 241 1.84 -1.76 10.12
N SER A 242 2.00 -1.93 11.42
CA SER A 242 1.11 -1.34 12.43
C SER A 242 1.82 -0.22 13.17
N GLY A 243 1.06 0.78 13.58
CA GLY A 243 1.49 1.86 14.45
C GLY A 243 0.27 2.63 14.97
N ILE A 244 0.50 3.88 15.33
CA ILE A 244 -0.53 4.83 15.74
C ILE A 244 -0.47 6.11 14.91
N VAL A 245 -1.52 6.92 14.97
CA VAL A 245 -1.42 8.34 14.62
C VAL A 245 -0.58 9.03 15.70
N SER A 246 0.64 9.40 15.37
CA SER A 246 1.57 10.06 16.28
C SER A 246 1.28 11.56 16.39
N ALA A 247 0.93 12.21 15.28
CA ALA A 247 0.57 13.62 15.22
C ALA A 247 -0.21 13.93 13.94
N LYS A 248 -0.87 15.09 13.91
CA LYS A 248 -1.35 15.74 12.69
C LYS A 248 -0.58 17.03 12.50
N VAL A 249 0.01 17.22 11.34
CA VAL A 249 0.86 18.38 11.04
C VAL A 249 0.46 18.99 9.70
N ILE A 250 0.74 20.27 9.53
CA ILE A 250 0.55 20.96 8.25
C ILE A 250 1.93 21.24 7.68
N ILE A 251 2.21 20.72 6.49
CA ILE A 251 3.47 20.93 5.77
C ILE A 251 3.11 21.47 4.38
N SER A 252 3.66 22.62 4.01
CA SER A 252 3.38 23.25 2.70
C SER A 252 1.89 23.42 2.40
N ASN A 253 1.09 23.78 3.43
CA ASN A 253 -0.38 23.92 3.36
C ASN A 253 -1.16 22.62 3.08
N GLN A 254 -0.51 21.45 3.24
CA GLN A 254 -1.12 20.13 3.14
C GLN A 254 -1.23 19.50 4.53
N GLN A 255 -2.37 18.89 4.84
CA GLN A 255 -2.56 18.15 6.08
C GLN A 255 -1.89 16.77 5.97
N ILE A 256 -0.99 16.48 6.90
CA ILE A 256 -0.19 15.27 6.95
C ILE A 256 -0.44 14.55 8.27
N ILE A 257 -0.66 13.24 8.18
CA ILE A 257 -0.72 12.32 9.32
C ILE A 257 0.69 11.82 9.58
N GLN A 258 1.22 12.07 10.77
CA GLN A 258 2.46 11.46 11.23
C GLN A 258 2.13 10.13 11.92
N THR A 259 2.90 9.09 11.65
CA THR A 259 2.73 7.75 12.24
C THR A 259 4.08 7.12 12.58
N ASP A 260 4.09 6.26 13.60
CA ASP A 260 5.22 5.39 13.90
C ASP A 260 5.13 4.02 13.20
N ALA A 261 4.06 3.77 12.42
CA ALA A 261 3.98 2.61 11.55
C ALA A 261 5.16 2.61 10.58
N ALA A 262 5.81 1.46 10.42
CA ALA A 262 7.00 1.36 9.58
C ALA A 262 6.64 1.61 8.10
N LEU A 263 7.15 2.72 7.54
CA LEU A 263 7.04 3.04 6.12
C LEU A 263 8.38 2.80 5.44
N ASN A 264 8.44 1.79 4.59
CA ASN A 264 9.62 1.45 3.80
C ASN A 264 9.45 1.89 2.34
N PRO A 265 10.55 2.07 1.59
CA PRO A 265 10.49 2.28 0.14
C PRO A 265 9.58 1.25 -0.56
N GLY A 266 8.60 1.76 -1.30
CA GLY A 266 7.55 0.99 -2.00
C GLY A 266 6.17 1.01 -1.33
N ASN A 267 6.08 1.30 -0.03
CA ASN A 267 4.77 1.60 0.61
C ASN A 267 4.23 2.98 0.20
N SER A 268 5.07 3.85 -0.35
CA SER A 268 4.65 5.12 -0.95
C SER A 268 3.52 4.90 -1.96
N GLY A 269 2.46 5.69 -1.84
CA GLY A 269 1.24 5.61 -2.63
C GLY A 269 0.23 4.58 -2.10
N GLY A 270 0.58 3.82 -1.07
CA GLY A 270 -0.29 2.85 -0.41
C GLY A 270 -1.21 3.51 0.64
N GLY A 271 -2.09 2.74 1.24
CA GLY A 271 -3.10 3.27 2.17
C GLY A 271 -2.63 3.26 3.63
N LEU A 272 -2.96 4.31 4.37
CA LEU A 272 -2.97 4.32 5.83
C LEU A 272 -4.42 4.11 6.29
N VAL A 273 -4.72 2.99 6.95
CA VAL A 273 -6.08 2.62 7.35
C VAL A 273 -6.18 2.45 8.87
N ASN A 274 -7.33 2.73 9.45
CA ASN A 274 -7.56 2.48 10.88
C ASN A 274 -8.12 1.07 11.16
N SER A 275 -8.33 0.74 12.44
CA SER A 275 -8.92 -0.55 12.85
C SER A 275 -10.35 -0.81 12.37
N ARG A 276 -11.05 0.20 11.80
CA ARG A 276 -12.37 0.06 11.18
C ARG A 276 -12.28 -0.22 9.66
N GLY A 277 -11.08 -0.16 9.08
CA GLY A 277 -10.87 -0.34 7.64
C GLY A 277 -11.15 0.92 6.82
N GLU A 278 -11.27 2.08 7.48
CA GLU A 278 -11.44 3.37 6.83
C GLU A 278 -10.07 3.85 6.35
N LEU A 279 -10.01 4.39 5.12
CA LEU A 279 -8.82 5.02 4.56
C LEU A 279 -8.65 6.41 5.18
N LEU A 280 -7.55 6.60 5.91
CA LEU A 280 -7.21 7.90 6.51
C LEU A 280 -6.31 8.72 5.60
N GLY A 281 -5.40 8.09 4.86
CA GLY A 281 -4.45 8.81 4.03
C GLY A 281 -3.65 7.94 3.08
N ILE A 282 -2.80 8.60 2.30
CA ILE A 282 -1.89 7.97 1.34
C ILE A 282 -0.47 8.04 1.89
N ASN A 283 0.13 6.89 2.16
CA ASN A 283 1.48 6.79 2.69
C ASN A 283 2.46 7.54 1.76
N THR A 284 3.27 8.42 2.33
CA THR A 284 4.38 9.10 1.65
C THR A 284 5.67 8.82 2.42
N SER A 285 6.80 8.83 1.71
CA SER A 285 8.06 8.29 2.23
C SER A 285 8.54 8.95 3.53
N ARG A 286 9.36 8.19 4.25
CA ARG A 286 9.93 8.47 5.57
C ARG A 286 10.98 9.60 5.53
N VAL A 287 11.12 10.35 6.63
CA VAL A 287 12.34 11.14 6.87
C VAL A 287 13.41 10.19 7.40
N GLU A 288 14.46 9.93 6.60
CA GLU A 288 15.53 9.00 6.99
C GLU A 288 16.67 9.70 7.74
N GLN A 289 16.83 11.01 7.54
CA GLN A 289 17.85 11.82 8.19
C GLN A 289 17.26 13.16 8.64
N SER A 290 17.57 13.57 9.87
CA SER A 290 17.30 14.93 10.34
C SER A 290 18.13 15.94 9.53
N SER A 291 17.80 17.23 9.62
CA SER A 291 18.62 18.33 9.08
C SER A 291 20.09 18.32 9.54
N GLU A 292 20.41 17.63 10.63
CA GLU A 292 21.75 17.48 11.19
C GLU A 292 22.41 16.14 10.84
N GLY A 293 21.85 15.37 9.90
CA GLY A 293 22.38 14.07 9.46
C GLY A 293 22.22 12.92 10.44
N ARG A 294 21.47 13.11 11.55
CA ARG A 294 21.14 12.03 12.49
C ARG A 294 20.08 11.10 11.88
N PRO A 295 20.25 9.76 11.97
CA PRO A 295 19.24 8.83 11.53
C PRO A 295 17.98 9.02 12.35
N VAL A 296 16.87 9.27 11.67
CA VAL A 296 15.53 9.29 12.29
C VAL A 296 14.92 7.92 12.10
N SER A 297 14.25 7.38 13.12
CA SER A 297 13.53 6.09 13.04
C SER A 297 12.08 6.31 13.46
N ASN A 298 11.16 5.49 12.93
CA ASN A 298 9.74 5.51 13.28
C ASN A 298 9.04 6.87 13.10
N LEU A 299 9.43 7.61 12.06
CA LEU A 299 8.80 8.87 11.66
C LEU A 299 8.30 8.76 10.22
N GLY A 300 7.12 8.14 10.08
CA GLY A 300 6.40 8.01 8.83
C GLY A 300 5.35 9.11 8.63
N TYR A 301 4.99 9.37 7.38
CA TYR A 301 4.00 10.36 7.01
C TYR A 301 2.99 9.79 6.02
N ALA A 302 1.75 10.23 6.10
CA ALA A 302 0.73 9.98 5.10
C ALA A 302 0.00 11.29 4.78
N ILE A 303 -0.24 11.53 3.50
CA ILE A 303 -1.07 12.64 3.03
C ILE A 303 -2.50 12.36 3.46
N PHE A 304 -3.13 13.29 4.17
CA PHE A 304 -4.51 13.12 4.61
C PHE A 304 -5.46 13.03 3.40
N ILE A 305 -6.49 12.18 3.49
CA ILE A 305 -7.37 11.87 2.36
C ILE A 305 -8.29 13.03 1.97
N ASP A 306 -8.40 14.08 2.78
CA ASP A 306 -9.22 15.27 2.50
C ASP A 306 -8.84 15.99 1.22
N TYR A 307 -7.54 16.11 0.95
CA TYR A 307 -7.01 16.75 -0.24
C TYR A 307 -7.50 16.08 -1.54
N ILE A 308 -7.84 14.80 -1.47
CA ILE A 308 -8.32 14.07 -2.64
C ILE A 308 -9.73 14.52 -3.05
N GLN A 309 -10.56 14.98 -2.12
CA GLN A 309 -11.89 15.51 -2.46
C GLN A 309 -11.78 16.78 -3.31
N THR A 310 -10.83 17.66 -2.98
CA THR A 310 -10.59 18.87 -3.79
C THR A 310 -10.08 18.51 -5.18
N LEU A 311 -9.23 17.49 -5.29
CA LEU A 311 -8.71 17.04 -6.56
C LEU A 311 -9.82 16.45 -7.46
N PHE A 312 -10.80 15.73 -6.89
CA PHE A 312 -11.95 15.24 -7.66
C PHE A 312 -12.86 16.35 -8.17
N ALA A 313 -13.00 17.45 -7.41
CA ALA A 313 -13.78 18.62 -7.83
C ALA A 313 -13.13 19.37 -9.00
N GLU A 314 -11.80 19.36 -9.11
CA GLU A 314 -11.05 19.95 -10.23
C GLU A 314 -11.12 19.14 -11.53
N LEU A 315 -11.59 17.90 -11.48
CA LEU A 315 -11.77 17.12 -12.70
C LEU A 315 -12.98 17.59 -13.52
N ASN A 316 -13.78 18.54 -13.05
CA ASN A 316 -14.94 19.08 -13.77
C ASN A 316 -14.57 19.94 -15.00
#